data_AF-A0A3B1JFV2-F1
#
_entry.id   AF-A0A3B1JFV2-F1
#
_cell.length_a   1.000
_cell.length_b   1.000
_cell.length_c   1.000
_cell.angle_alpha   90.00
_cell.angle_beta   90.00
_cell.angle_gamma   90.00
#
_symmetry.space_group_name_H-M   'P 1'
#
loop_
_entity.id
_entity.type
_entity.pdbx_description
1 polymer ?
#
loop_
_entity_poly.entity_id
_entity_poly.type
_entity_poly.pdbx_seq_one_letter_code
_entity_poly.pdbx_strand_id
1 'polypeptide(L)'
;MPRAQYKTHAAINTCESWVTELLSWASSQHINKTQQCKTLPGLVTSQAQLCRTNLELMQTIVQAAREVKKTCQKTFADMRWNCSSIEAPKYLPDLERGTRESAFVYALSAAAISHTIARACTTGDLRLCSCGPIPGAERCSGDEM
;
A
#
# COMPACT_ATOMS: atom_id res chain seq x y z
N MET A 1 -44.04 6.57 39.07
CA MET A 1 -44.34 6.61 37.62
C MET A 1 -45.60 7.44 37.42
N PRO A 2 -45.81 8.19 36.32
CA PRO A 2 -44.96 8.48 35.16
C PRO A 2 -44.44 9.95 35.13
N ARG A 3 -43.31 10.20 34.47
CA ARG A 3 -42.77 11.55 34.23
C ARG A 3 -43.11 11.94 32.79
N ALA A 4 -43.83 13.04 32.64
CA ALA A 4 -44.23 13.61 31.36
C ALA A 4 -43.01 14.09 30.56
N GLN A 5 -43.00 13.75 29.28
CA GLN A 5 -42.05 14.23 28.28
C GLN A 5 -42.38 15.68 27.91
N TYR A 6 -41.39 16.57 27.98
CA TYR A 6 -41.41 17.81 27.23
C TYR A 6 -40.29 17.74 26.19
N LYS A 7 -40.69 17.69 24.91
CA LYS A 7 -39.82 17.91 23.76
C LYS A 7 -39.55 19.40 23.67
N THR A 8 -38.29 19.81 23.79
CA THR A 8 -37.83 21.09 23.25
C THR A 8 -36.97 20.79 22.02
N HIS A 9 -37.53 21.10 20.85
CA HIS A 9 -36.80 21.14 19.58
C HIS A 9 -36.04 22.46 19.45
N ALA A 10 -34.94 22.40 18.70
CA ALA A 10 -34.09 23.48 18.18
C ALA A 10 -33.11 24.12 19.19
N ALA A 11 -31.84 24.38 18.87
CA ALA A 11 -30.99 24.03 17.73
C ALA A 11 -29.56 24.41 18.14
N ILE A 12 -28.58 23.53 17.94
CA ILE A 12 -27.17 23.94 17.79
C ILE A 12 -26.60 23.16 16.60
N ASN A 13 -26.78 23.76 15.42
CA ASN A 13 -25.84 23.81 14.29
C ASN A 13 -24.83 22.64 14.14
N THR A 14 -25.22 21.57 13.46
CA THR A 14 -24.26 20.63 12.85
C THR A 14 -23.74 21.20 11.53
N CYS A 15 -22.82 22.17 11.60
CA CYS A 15 -22.03 22.67 10.48
C CYS A 15 -20.83 21.78 10.12
N GLU A 16 -20.75 20.52 10.57
CA GLU A 16 -19.60 19.64 10.28
C GLU A 16 -19.97 18.37 9.52
N SER A 17 -20.89 18.48 8.54
CA SER A 17 -21.14 17.37 7.60
C SER A 17 -20.13 17.31 6.45
N TRP A 18 -19.25 18.30 6.30
CA TRP A 18 -18.19 18.31 5.28
C TRP A 18 -16.85 17.82 5.80
N VAL A 19 -16.63 17.80 7.12
CA VAL A 19 -15.36 17.32 7.71
C VAL A 19 -15.23 15.81 7.53
N THR A 20 -16.33 15.05 7.57
CA THR A 20 -16.33 13.61 7.28
C THR A 20 -16.10 13.32 5.79
N GLU A 21 -16.61 14.14 4.87
CA GLU A 21 -16.27 14.06 3.43
C GLU A 21 -14.81 14.51 3.18
N LEU A 22 -14.34 15.53 3.90
CA LEU A 22 -12.95 15.99 3.88
C LEU A 22 -11.97 15.06 4.65
N LEU A 23 -12.44 14.04 5.34
CA LEU A 23 -11.57 12.98 5.86
C LEU A 23 -11.52 11.77 4.90
N SER A 24 -12.43 11.71 3.93
CA SER A 24 -12.45 10.67 2.90
C SER A 24 -11.53 10.97 1.69
N TRP A 25 -11.27 12.24 1.35
CA TRP A 25 -10.29 12.62 0.31
C TRP A 25 -8.83 12.52 0.77
N ALA A 26 -8.57 12.49 2.09
CA ALA A 26 -7.27 12.16 2.66
C ALA A 26 -7.00 10.65 2.56
N SER A 27 -7.19 10.11 1.36
CA SER A 27 -6.95 8.71 1.06
C SER A 27 -5.45 8.46 1.12
N SER A 28 -4.96 8.13 2.32
CA SER A 28 -4.09 6.97 2.38
C SER A 28 -4.86 5.86 1.67
N GLN A 29 -4.43 5.47 0.46
CA GLN A 29 -5.12 4.47 -0.34
C GLN A 29 -5.21 3.14 0.42
N HIS A 30 -6.19 3.04 1.30
CA HIS A 30 -6.43 1.87 2.10
C HIS A 30 -7.31 0.95 1.26
N ILE A 31 -6.64 0.17 0.41
CA ILE A 31 -7.25 -0.87 -0.42
C ILE A 31 -7.72 -2.02 0.49
N ASN A 32 -8.98 -1.98 0.91
CA ASN A 32 -9.62 -2.99 1.76
C ASN A 32 -10.82 -3.68 1.08
N LYS A 33 -11.26 -3.18 -0.08
CA LYS A 33 -12.38 -3.72 -0.86
C LYS A 33 -11.93 -4.05 -2.27
N THR A 34 -12.41 -5.17 -2.80
CA THR A 34 -12.14 -5.62 -4.17
C THR A 34 -12.54 -4.61 -5.25
N GLN A 35 -13.55 -3.78 -4.98
CA GLN A 35 -13.99 -2.72 -5.89
C GLN A 35 -12.95 -1.61 -6.04
N GLN A 36 -12.16 -1.33 -5.00
CA GLN A 36 -11.10 -0.32 -5.06
C GLN A 36 -9.98 -0.74 -6.02
N CYS A 37 -9.71 -2.04 -6.19
CA CYS A 37 -8.74 -2.55 -7.17
C CYS A 37 -9.13 -2.23 -8.62
N LYS A 38 -10.42 -2.04 -8.93
CA LYS A 38 -10.88 -1.63 -10.27
C LYS A 38 -10.73 -0.13 -10.50
N THR A 39 -10.80 0.66 -9.43
CA THR A 39 -10.71 2.12 -9.50
C THR A 39 -9.27 2.63 -9.45
N LEU A 40 -8.30 1.76 -9.13
CA LEU A 40 -6.89 2.12 -9.18
C LEU A 40 -6.47 2.40 -10.62
N PRO A 41 -6.07 3.64 -10.93
CA PRO A 41 -5.71 3.98 -12.28
C PRO A 41 -4.33 3.38 -12.61
N GLY A 42 -4.13 2.97 -13.86
CA GLY A 42 -2.86 2.39 -14.34
C GLY A 42 -2.67 0.89 -14.11
N LEU A 43 -3.59 0.20 -13.42
CA LEU A 43 -3.54 -1.26 -13.31
C LEU A 43 -4.10 -1.93 -14.57
N VAL A 44 -3.37 -2.91 -15.10
CA VAL A 44 -3.90 -3.82 -16.13
C VAL A 44 -4.78 -4.90 -15.52
N THR A 45 -5.58 -5.60 -16.33
CA THR A 45 -6.55 -6.60 -15.88
C THR A 45 -5.96 -7.68 -14.97
N SER A 46 -4.75 -8.17 -15.29
CA SER A 46 -4.04 -9.18 -14.50
C SER A 46 -3.60 -8.64 -13.13
N GLN A 47 -3.09 -7.41 -13.07
CA GLN A 47 -2.72 -6.74 -11.81
C GLN A 47 -3.96 -6.44 -10.96
N ALA A 48 -5.05 -6.01 -11.57
CA ALA A 48 -6.33 -5.79 -10.88
C ALA A 48 -6.89 -7.10 -10.29
N GLN A 49 -6.69 -8.23 -10.97
CA GLN A 49 -7.04 -9.53 -10.42
C GLN A 49 -6.16 -9.90 -9.22
N LEU A 50 -4.84 -9.72 -9.34
CA LEU A 50 -3.90 -9.97 -8.25
C LEU A 50 -4.21 -9.12 -7.00
N CYS A 51 -4.61 -7.86 -7.19
CA CYS A 51 -5.05 -6.97 -6.13
C CYS A 51 -6.30 -7.52 -5.41
N ARG A 52 -7.29 -8.02 -6.16
CA ARG A 52 -8.52 -8.58 -5.58
C ARG A 52 -8.29 -9.86 -4.80
N THR A 53 -7.35 -10.70 -5.22
CA THR A 53 -7.03 -11.96 -4.54
C THR A 53 -6.15 -11.77 -3.32
N ASN A 54 -5.44 -10.63 -3.20
CA ASN A 54 -4.46 -10.37 -2.14
C ASN A 54 -4.72 -9.03 -1.43
N LEU A 55 -5.97 -8.75 -1.02
CA LEU A 55 -6.32 -7.47 -0.39
C LEU A 55 -5.52 -7.17 0.88
N GLU A 56 -5.23 -8.19 1.71
CA GLU A 56 -4.43 -8.04 2.93
C GLU A 56 -3.00 -7.54 2.63
N LEU A 57 -2.44 -7.97 1.50
CA LEU A 57 -1.10 -7.58 1.05
C LEU A 57 -1.03 -6.14 0.52
N MET A 58 -2.15 -5.60 0.03
CA MET A 58 -2.16 -4.33 -0.71
C MET A 58 -1.70 -3.14 0.13
N GLN A 59 -1.95 -3.14 1.44
CA GLN A 59 -1.45 -2.08 2.33
C GLN A 59 0.08 -2.04 2.36
N THR A 60 0.70 -3.22 2.49
CA THR A 60 2.15 -3.40 2.48
C THR A 60 2.75 -2.93 1.15
N ILE A 61 2.09 -3.23 0.03
CA ILE A 61 2.52 -2.79 -1.31
C ILE A 61 2.44 -1.26 -1.45
N VAL A 62 1.35 -0.63 -1.01
CA VAL A 62 1.19 0.84 -1.04
C VAL A 62 2.27 1.52 -0.19
N GLN A 63 2.56 0.96 0.99
CA GLN A 63 3.63 1.47 1.85
C GLN A 63 5.01 1.36 1.16
N ALA A 64 5.32 0.21 0.57
CA ALA A 64 6.56 0.01 -0.17
C ALA A 64 6.71 1.02 -1.32
N ALA A 65 5.64 1.27 -2.09
CA ALA A 65 5.67 2.24 -3.18
C ALA A 65 5.96 3.68 -2.70
N ARG A 66 5.41 4.09 -1.55
CA ARG A 66 5.71 5.39 -0.94
C ARG A 66 7.16 5.48 -0.50
N GLU A 67 7.68 4.41 0.08
CA GLU A 67 9.07 4.33 0.52
C GLU A 67 10.06 4.37 -0.64
N VAL A 68 9.73 3.73 -1.77
CA VAL A 68 10.51 3.82 -3.01
C VAL A 68 10.62 5.25 -3.49
N LYS A 69 9.50 5.99 -3.60
CA LYS A 69 9.51 7.39 -4.04
C LYS A 69 10.41 8.24 -3.12
N LYS A 70 10.20 8.12 -1.81
CA LYS A 70 10.99 8.84 -0.80
C LYS A 70 12.48 8.50 -0.90
N THR A 71 12.82 7.23 -1.05
CA THR A 71 14.20 6.74 -1.12
C THR A 71 14.88 7.19 -2.40
N CYS A 72 14.19 7.13 -3.53
CA CYS A 72 14.69 7.61 -4.81
C CYS A 72 15.01 9.11 -4.74
N GLN A 73 14.04 9.91 -4.30
CA GLN A 73 14.20 11.36 -4.14
C GLN A 73 15.36 11.71 -3.22
N LYS A 74 15.55 10.97 -2.12
CA LYS A 74 16.68 11.15 -1.20
C LYS A 74 18.01 10.77 -1.86
N THR A 75 18.05 9.67 -2.61
CA THR A 75 19.28 9.14 -3.22
C THR A 75 19.77 10.03 -4.35
N PHE A 76 18.85 10.65 -5.10
CA PHE A 76 19.13 11.48 -6.27
C PHE A 76 18.91 12.98 -6.03
N ALA A 77 18.87 13.44 -4.77
CA ALA A 77 18.55 14.82 -4.42
C ALA A 77 19.47 15.85 -5.12
N ASP A 78 20.76 15.51 -5.25
CA ASP A 78 21.79 16.37 -5.84
C ASP A 78 22.03 16.12 -7.34
N MET A 79 21.19 15.28 -7.96
CA MET A 79 21.32 14.90 -9.37
C MET A 79 20.35 15.69 -10.24
N ARG A 80 20.72 15.92 -11.52
CA ARG A 80 19.85 16.60 -12.49
C ARG A 80 18.48 15.92 -12.62
N TRP A 81 18.45 14.60 -12.51
CA TRP A 81 17.24 13.82 -12.35
C TRP A 81 17.09 13.46 -10.87
N ASN A 82 16.07 13.98 -10.21
CA ASN A 82 15.87 13.92 -8.76
C ASN A 82 14.66 13.08 -8.33
N CYS A 83 14.20 12.17 -9.20
CA CYS A 83 13.02 11.33 -8.97
C CYS A 83 11.70 12.10 -8.70
N SER A 84 11.60 13.40 -9.02
CA SER A 84 10.38 14.19 -8.81
C SER A 84 9.20 13.73 -9.68
N SER A 85 9.49 13.15 -10.84
CA SER A 85 8.56 12.65 -11.85
C SER A 85 7.93 11.28 -11.53
N ILE A 86 8.30 10.63 -10.43
CA ILE A 86 7.73 9.33 -10.05
C ILE A 86 6.32 9.54 -9.48
N GLU A 87 5.34 9.61 -10.37
CA GLU A 87 3.92 9.73 -10.05
C GLU A 87 3.10 8.74 -10.88
N ALA A 88 2.62 7.69 -10.22
CA ALA A 88 1.71 6.74 -10.84
C ALA A 88 0.32 7.37 -10.97
N PRO A 89 -0.44 7.07 -12.04
CA PRO A 89 -0.15 6.08 -13.10
C PRO A 89 0.55 6.66 -14.33
N LYS A 90 0.71 7.98 -14.41
CA LYS A 90 1.23 8.67 -15.60
C LYS A 90 2.70 9.00 -15.41
N TYR A 91 3.53 8.11 -15.91
CA TYR A 91 4.97 8.33 -15.93
C TYR A 91 5.37 9.30 -17.05
N LEU A 92 6.40 10.09 -16.80
CA LEU A 92 7.01 10.95 -17.81
C LEU A 92 7.97 10.13 -18.70
N PRO A 93 8.44 10.69 -19.84
CA PRO A 93 9.27 9.95 -20.78
C PRO A 93 10.62 9.47 -20.24
N ASP A 94 11.07 10.07 -19.13
CA ASP A 94 12.23 9.62 -18.37
C ASP A 94 12.03 8.24 -17.75
N LEU A 95 10.80 7.76 -17.58
CA LEU A 95 10.49 6.41 -17.10
C LEU A 95 9.85 5.52 -18.18
N GLU A 96 9.19 6.10 -19.18
CA GLU A 96 8.49 5.36 -20.24
C GLU A 96 9.43 4.81 -21.33
N ARG A 97 10.56 5.45 -21.59
CA ARG A 97 11.44 5.13 -22.74
C ARG A 97 12.56 4.12 -22.44
N GLY A 98 12.48 3.38 -21.33
CA GLY A 98 13.52 2.39 -20.98
C GLY A 98 14.90 3.00 -20.70
N THR A 99 14.92 4.12 -20.00
CA THR A 99 16.14 4.84 -19.61
C THR A 99 16.87 4.15 -18.45
N ARG A 100 18.08 4.62 -18.11
CA ARG A 100 18.82 4.13 -16.93
C ARG A 100 18.07 4.43 -15.63
N GLU A 101 17.38 5.57 -15.59
CA GLU A 101 16.54 6.03 -14.50
C GLU A 101 15.35 5.09 -14.30
N SER A 102 14.69 4.68 -15.39
CA SER A 102 13.61 3.70 -15.35
C SER A 102 14.07 2.36 -14.77
N ALA A 103 15.21 1.84 -15.24
CA ALA A 103 15.76 0.58 -14.76
C ALA A 103 16.07 0.62 -13.27
N PHE A 104 16.60 1.74 -12.77
CA PHE A 104 16.83 1.95 -11.35
C PHE A 104 15.53 1.93 -10.54
N VAL A 105 14.49 2.66 -10.98
CA VAL A 105 13.20 2.71 -10.28
C VAL A 105 12.53 1.34 -10.26
N TYR A 106 12.57 0.58 -11.35
CA TYR A 106 12.04 -0.79 -11.39
C TYR A 106 12.78 -1.71 -10.41
N ALA A 107 14.12 -1.69 -10.42
CA ALA A 107 14.93 -2.49 -9.51
C ALA A 107 14.68 -2.13 -8.04
N LEU A 108 14.65 -0.83 -7.72
CA LEU A 108 14.36 -0.33 -6.38
C LEU A 108 12.94 -0.71 -5.93
N SER A 109 11.96 -0.62 -6.83
CA SER A 109 10.57 -1.00 -6.53
C SER A 109 10.44 -2.49 -6.22
N ALA A 110 11.05 -3.35 -7.05
CA ALA A 110 11.04 -4.78 -6.84
C ALA A 110 11.71 -5.15 -5.50
N ALA A 111 12.89 -4.60 -5.24
CA ALA A 111 13.62 -4.83 -3.99
C ALA A 111 12.83 -4.37 -2.76
N ALA A 112 12.24 -3.16 -2.82
CA ALA A 112 11.45 -2.61 -1.71
C ALA A 112 10.19 -3.43 -1.45
N ILE A 113 9.45 -3.84 -2.48
CA ILE A 113 8.26 -4.68 -2.31
C ILE A 113 8.65 -6.01 -1.66
N SER A 114 9.65 -6.71 -2.19
CA SER A 114 10.10 -8.00 -1.63
C SER A 114 10.57 -7.86 -0.18
N HIS A 115 11.37 -6.83 0.12
CA HIS A 115 11.88 -6.58 1.47
C HIS A 115 10.75 -6.26 2.46
N THR A 116 9.83 -5.37 2.09
CA THR A 116 8.74 -4.95 2.98
C THR A 116 7.75 -6.08 3.24
N ILE A 117 7.45 -6.91 2.22
CA ILE A 117 6.63 -8.11 2.40
C ILE A 117 7.33 -9.11 3.31
N ALA A 118 8.60 -9.43 3.04
CA ALA A 118 9.36 -10.36 3.87
C ALA A 118 9.41 -9.90 5.33
N ARG A 119 9.63 -8.60 5.56
CA ARG A 119 9.60 -8.01 6.90
C ARG A 119 8.23 -8.18 7.56
N ALA A 120 7.14 -7.86 6.85
CA ALA A 120 5.78 -8.02 7.37
C ALA A 120 5.44 -9.48 7.71
N CYS A 121 5.98 -10.44 6.95
CA CYS A 121 5.85 -11.87 7.28
C CYS A 121 6.60 -12.22 8.57
N THR A 122 7.82 -11.69 8.75
CA THR A 122 8.63 -11.98 9.95
C THR A 122 8.09 -11.31 11.22
N THR A 123 7.45 -10.14 11.11
CA THR A 123 6.83 -9.44 12.25
C THR A 123 5.45 -9.97 12.60
N GLY A 124 4.83 -10.77 11.72
CA GLY A 124 3.47 -11.28 11.88
C GLY A 124 2.38 -10.26 11.51
N ASP A 125 2.74 -9.16 10.87
CA ASP A 125 1.78 -8.14 10.39
C ASP A 125 0.93 -8.67 9.23
N LEU A 126 1.46 -9.62 8.46
CA LEU A 126 0.77 -10.27 7.35
C LEU A 126 0.50 -11.74 7.67
N ARG A 127 -0.77 -12.15 7.70
CA ARG A 127 -1.18 -13.52 8.10
C ARG A 127 -1.09 -14.54 6.97
N LEU A 128 -0.95 -14.05 5.73
CA LEU A 128 -0.87 -14.86 4.51
C LEU A 128 0.48 -15.60 4.36
N CYS A 129 1.48 -15.25 5.15
CA CYS A 129 2.84 -15.80 5.05
C CYS A 129 3.44 -16.08 6.43
N SER A 130 4.51 -16.88 6.45
CA SER A 130 5.29 -17.20 7.64
C SER A 130 6.76 -17.36 7.27
N CYS A 131 7.63 -17.42 8.29
CA CYS A 131 9.05 -17.74 8.08
C CYS A 131 9.20 -19.13 7.48
N GLY A 132 9.95 -19.23 6.39
CA GLY A 132 10.30 -20.50 5.79
C GLY A 132 11.30 -21.29 6.64
N PRO A 133 11.42 -22.61 6.41
CA PRO A 133 12.44 -23.42 7.06
C PRO A 133 13.86 -22.95 6.66
N ILE A 134 14.81 -23.06 7.59
CA ILE A 134 16.20 -22.70 7.34
C ILE A 134 16.81 -23.74 6.38
N PRO A 135 17.28 -23.36 5.18
CA PRO A 135 17.93 -24.29 4.27
C PRO A 135 19.21 -24.84 4.91
N GLY A 136 19.31 -26.17 5.03
CA GLY A 136 20.41 -26.86 5.71
C GLY A 136 20.12 -27.27 7.15
N ALA A 137 18.97 -26.89 7.72
CA ALA A 137 18.42 -27.58 8.88
C ALA A 137 17.78 -28.88 8.37
N GLU A 138 18.58 -29.94 8.27
CA GLU A 138 18.06 -31.30 8.18
C GLU A 138 17.04 -31.43 9.31
N ARG A 139 15.79 -31.74 8.93
CA ARG A 139 14.73 -31.93 9.90
C ARG A 139 15.14 -33.17 10.70
N CYS A 140 15.67 -33.00 11.91
CA CYS A 140 15.74 -34.07 12.90
C CYS A 140 14.31 -34.45 13.32
N SER A 141 13.50 -34.91 12.37
CA SER A 141 12.29 -35.67 12.61
C SER A 141 12.74 -37.10 12.83
N GLY A 142 13.37 -37.33 13.99
CA GLY A 142 13.42 -38.65 14.57
C GLY A 142 12.07 -38.88 15.24
N ASP A 143 11.11 -39.34 14.44
CA ASP A 143 9.89 -40.01 14.88
C ASP A 143 9.37 -40.77 13.66
N GLU A 144 9.76 -42.04 13.52
CA GLU A 144 8.80 -43.12 13.26
C GLU A 144 9.47 -44.51 13.45
N MET A 145 8.89 -45.27 14.38
CA MET A 145 8.92 -46.71 14.67
C MET A 145 10.13 -47.35 15.37
#